data_AF-A0A1Q7JL79-F1
#
_entry.id   AF-A0A1Q7JL79-F1
#
_cell.length_a   1.000
_cell.length_b   1.000
_cell.length_c   1.000
_cell.angle_alpha   90.00
_cell.angle_beta   90.00
_cell.angle_gamma   90.00
#
_symmetry.space_group_name_H-M   'P 1'
#
loop_
_entity.id
_entity.type
_entity.pdbx_description
1 polymer ?
#
loop_
_entity_poly.entity_id
_entity_poly.type
_entity_poly.pdbx_seq_one_letter_code
_entity_poly.pdbx_strand_id
1 'polypeptide(L)' 'MPDEVAAETAYYLHRSVLTLALIGKGVRFPPGPWLRVADAKVEPWLVEELVHDLFPSLRGKASFALLLTDFDVFEFERAR' A
#
# COMPACT_ATOMS: atom_id res chain seq x y z
N MET A 1 7.29 0.99 -14.23
CA MET A 1 8.25 -0.10 -14.49
C MET A 1 7.68 -1.35 -13.85
N PRO A 2 7.55 -2.50 -14.54
CA PRO A 2 6.78 -3.64 -14.03
C PRO A 2 7.43 -4.44 -12.88
N ASP A 3 8.67 -4.12 -12.50
CA ASP A 3 9.47 -5.02 -11.63
C ASP A 3 10.16 -4.30 -10.47
N GLU A 4 9.60 -3.18 -10.00
CA GLU A 4 10.15 -2.53 -8.81
C GLU A 4 9.82 -3.38 -7.57
N VAL A 5 10.85 -3.68 -6.77
CA VAL A 5 10.70 -4.37 -5.48
C VAL A 5 10.88 -3.37 -4.36
N ALA A 6 10.12 -3.53 -3.28
CA ALA A 6 10.23 -2.66 -2.13
C ALA A 6 11.61 -2.83 -1.46
N ALA A 7 12.40 -1.75 -1.42
CA ALA A 7 13.71 -1.76 -0.76
C ALA A 7 13.60 -1.93 0.78
N GLU A 8 12.46 -1.53 1.34
CA GLU A 8 12.14 -1.56 2.76
C GLU A 8 10.66 -1.93 2.98
N THR A 9 10.36 -2.55 4.12
CA THR A 9 8.96 -2.72 4.54
C THR A 9 8.39 -1.37 4.94
N ALA A 10 7.32 -0.93 4.26
CA ALA A 10 6.74 0.38 4.45
C ALA A 10 5.28 0.44 3.98
N TYR A 11 4.58 1.49 4.40
CA TYR A 11 3.22 1.77 3.95
C TYR A 11 3.24 2.57 2.66
N TYR A 12 2.43 2.13 1.70
CA TYR A 12 2.28 2.74 0.40
C TYR A 12 0.80 2.93 0.06
N LEU A 13 0.47 4.06 -0.57
CA LEU A 13 -0.86 4.33 -1.10
C LEU A 13 -0.87 4.09 -2.62
N HIS A 14 -1.69 3.14 -3.05
CA HIS A 14 -2.00 2.97 -4.48
C HIS A 14 -3.03 4.00 -4.90
N ARG A 15 -2.62 4.98 -5.72
CA ARG A 15 -3.45 6.15 -6.02
C ARG A 15 -4.69 5.87 -6.87
N SER A 16 -4.66 4.86 -7.75
CA SER A 16 -5.80 4.59 -8.65
C SER A 16 -6.93 3.78 -7.99
N VAL A 17 -6.59 2.81 -7.15
CA VAL A 17 -7.57 1.93 -6.46
C VAL A 17 -7.77 2.28 -5.00
N LEU A 18 -7.20 3.41 -4.55
CA LEU A 18 -7.38 3.95 -3.20
C LEU A 18 -7.09 2.90 -2.12
N THR A 19 -5.95 2.22 -2.23
CA THR A 19 -5.56 1.17 -1.29
C THR A 19 -4.33 1.60 -0.52
N LEU A 20 -4.42 1.60 0.81
CA LEU A 20 -3.25 1.66 1.68
C LEU A 20 -2.73 0.24 1.88
N ALA A 21 -1.47 -0.01 1.53
CA ALA A 21 -0.86 -1.32 1.69
C ALA A 21 0.42 -1.24 2.52
N LEU A 22 0.61 -2.19 3.44
CA LEU A 22 1.92 -2.48 4.00
C LEU A 22 2.62 -3.47 3.06
N ILE A 23 3.70 -3.03 2.41
CA ILE A 23 4.44 -3.85 1.45
C ILE A 23 5.76 -4.27 2.07
N GLY A 24 6.03 -5.58 2.09
CA GLY A 24 7.23 -6.18 2.65
C GLY A 24 8.49 -5.88 1.83
N LYS A 25 9.63 -5.72 2.51
CA LYS A 25 10.93 -5.64 1.81
C LYS A 25 11.13 -6.85 0.88
N GLY A 26 11.56 -6.58 -0.34
CA GLY A 26 11.80 -7.59 -1.38
C GLY A 26 10.54 -8.03 -2.13
N VAL A 27 9.35 -7.60 -1.68
CA VAL A 27 8.08 -7.87 -2.37
C VAL A 27 7.95 -6.91 -3.55
N ARG A 28 7.50 -7.43 -4.70
CA ARG A 28 7.24 -6.60 -5.89
C ARG A 28 6.04 -5.70 -5.66
N PHE A 29 6.10 -4.49 -6.20
CA PHE A 29 4.92 -3.63 -6.27
C PHE A 29 3.91 -4.21 -7.29
N PRO A 30 2.62 -4.33 -6.96
CA PRO A 30 1.58 -4.52 -7.96
C PRO A 30 1.63 -3.39 -9.02
N PRO A 31 1.22 -3.62 -10.27
CA PRO A 31 1.21 -2.60 -11.31
C PRO A 31 0.42 -1.36 -10.90
N GLY A 32 1.06 -0.19 -10.97
CA GLY A 32 0.38 1.09 -10.79
C GLY A 32 1.19 2.13 -10.01
N PRO A 33 0.61 3.33 -9.79
CA PRO A 33 1.27 4.41 -9.07
C PRO A 33 1.19 4.20 -7.56
N TRP A 34 2.32 3.83 -6.97
CA TRP A 34 2.51 3.74 -5.52
C TRP A 34 3.21 4.98 -4.97
N LEU A 35 2.69 5.49 -3.85
CA LEU A 35 3.29 6.58 -3.08
C LEU A 35 3.65 6.07 -1.69
N ARG A 36 4.92 6.16 -1.29
CA ARG A 36 5.33 5.86 0.10
C ARG A 36 4.71 6.87 1.05
N VAL A 37 4.09 6.39 2.12
CA VAL A 37 3.40 7.20 3.13
C VAL A 37 4.17 7.21 4.45
N ALA A 38 4.56 6.04 4.94
CA ALA A 38 5.23 5.88 6.23
C ALA A 38 6.13 4.65 6.24
N ASP A 39 7.07 4.58 7.18
CA ASP A 39 7.80 3.34 7.47
C ASP A 39 6.92 2.35 8.27
N ALA A 40 7.36 1.09 8.34
CA ALA A 40 6.61 0.02 9.03
C ALA A 40 6.65 0.09 10.56
N LYS A 41 7.30 1.10 11.17
CA LYS A 41 7.33 1.27 12.63
C LYS A 41 6.18 2.14 13.13
N VAL A 42 5.49 2.82 12.21
CA VAL A 42 4.29 3.60 12.53
C VAL A 42 3.10 2.65 12.67
N GLU A 43 2.30 2.85 13.70
CA GLU A 43 1.10 2.05 13.93
C GLU A 43 0.09 2.21 12.77
N PRO A 44 -0.57 1.12 12.31
CA PRO A 44 -1.44 1.16 11.14
C PRO A 44 -2.54 2.24 11.20
N TRP A 45 -3.18 2.41 12.37
CA TRP A 45 -4.27 3.39 12.53
C TRP A 45 -3.80 4.83 12.35
N LEU A 46 -2.57 5.15 12.77
CA LEU A 46 -1.98 6.48 12.56
C LEU A 46 -1.71 6.74 11.08
N VAL A 47 -1.28 5.72 10.34
CA VAL A 47 -1.08 5.82 8.89
C VAL A 47 -2.40 6.02 8.16
N GLU A 48 -3.45 5.30 8.58
CA GLU A 48 -4.81 5.49 8.05
C GLU A 48 -5.34 6.91 8.30
N GLU A 49 -5.20 7.43 9.53
CA GLU A 49 -5.55 8.81 9.86
C GLU A 49 -4.79 9.82 9.00
N LEU A 50 -3.47 9.65 8.84
CA LEU A 50 -2.64 10.51 7.99
C LEU A 50 -3.12 10.52 6.53
N VAL A 51 -3.43 9.34 5.97
CA VAL A 51 -3.97 9.23 4.61
C VAL A 51 -5.32 9.95 4.50
N HIS A 52 -6.18 9.81 5.50
CA HIS A 52 -7.47 10.48 5.56
C HIS A 52 -7.39 12.00 5.71
N ASP A 53 -6.33 12.51 6.34
CA ASP A 53 -6.09 13.94 6.48
C ASP A 53 -5.49 14.55 5.21
N LEU A 54 -4.56 13.84 4.56
CA LEU A 54 -3.97 14.26 3.28
C LEU A 54 -4.94 14.14 2.11
N PHE A 55 -5.83 13.15 2.14
CA PHE A 55 -6.82 12.90 1.09
C PHE A 55 -8.22 12.72 1.68
N PRO A 56 -8.89 13.80 2.14
CA PRO A 56 -10.20 13.71 2.79
C PRO A 56 -11.29 13.04 1.94
N SER A 57 -11.16 13.11 0.61
CA SER A 57 -12.08 12.47 -0.34
C SER A 57 -12.05 10.93 -0.28
N LEU A 58 -11.04 10.34 0.37
CA LEU A 58 -10.83 8.90 0.54
C LEU A 58 -11.37 8.35 1.87
N ARG A 59 -11.81 9.21 2.79
CA ARG A 59 -12.36 8.79 4.09
C ARG A 59 -13.48 7.78 3.90
N GLY A 60 -13.33 6.62 4.54
CA GLY A 60 -14.29 5.51 4.47
C GLY A 60 -14.33 4.77 3.13
N LYS A 61 -13.40 5.06 2.20
CA LYS A 61 -13.29 4.43 0.88
C LYS A 61 -11.98 3.70 0.67
N ALA A 62 -10.94 4.07 1.40
CA ALA A 62 -9.65 3.39 1.29
C ALA A 62 -9.72 1.99 1.90
N SER A 63 -9.21 1.00 1.18
CA SER A 63 -9.04 -0.37 1.70
C SER A 63 -7.63 -0.56 2.21
N PHE A 64 -7.47 -1.41 3.24
CA PHE A 64 -6.16 -1.78 3.77
C PHE A 64 -5.74 -3.16 3.25
N ALA A 65 -4.47 -3.31 2.85
CA ALA A 65 -3.90 -4.56 2.36
C ALA A 65 -2.53 -4.87 3.01
N LEU A 66 -2.24 -6.15 3.18
CA LEU A 66 -0.93 -6.65 3.62
C LEU A 66 -0.31 -7.42 2.45
N LEU A 67 0.79 -6.90 1.89
CA LEU A 67 1.50 -7.52 0.77
C LEU A 67 2.89 -7.92 1.25
N LEU A 68 2.99 -9.06 1.94
CA LEU A 68 4.21 -9.50 2.61
C LEU A 68 4.95 -10.59 1.81
N THR A 69 4.29 -11.17 0.82
CA THR A 69 4.80 -12.22 -0.04
C THR A 69 4.35 -12.01 -1.49
N ASP A 70 5.00 -12.69 -2.44
CA ASP A 70 4.57 -12.68 -3.84
C ASP A 70 3.17 -13.27 -4.02
N PHE A 71 2.73 -14.17 -3.12
CA PHE A 71 1.38 -14.72 -3.13
C PHE A 71 0.34 -13.67 -2.75
N ASP A 72 0.62 -12.83 -1.74
CA ASP A 72 -0.27 -11.73 -1.37
C ASP A 72 -0.45 -10.74 -2.53
N VAL A 73 0.64 -10.48 -3.27
CA VAL A 73 0.62 -9.65 -4.48
C VAL A 73 -0.24 -10.29 -5.57
N PHE A 74 -0.07 -11.59 -5.82
CA PHE A 74 -0.87 -12.31 -6.80
C PHE A 74 -2.38 -12.24 -6.48
N GLU A 75 -2.75 -12.48 -5.22
CA GLU A 75 -4.16 -12.41 -4.80
C GLU A 75 -4.70 -10.97 -4.86
N PHE A 76 -3.88 -9.98 -4.53
CA PHE A 76 -4.23 -8.56 -4.67
C PHE A 76 -4.55 -8.17 -6.12
N GLU A 77 -3.74 -8.64 -7.07
CA GLU A 77 -3.94 -8.40 -8.49
C GLU A 77 -5.16 -9.13 -9.04
N ARG A 78 -5.38 -10.36 -8.62
CA ARG A 78 -6.51 -11.17 -9.07
C ARG A 78 -7.87 -10.61 -8.63
N ALA A 79 -7.91 -9.92 -7.49
CA ALA A 79 -9.13 -9.34 -6.96
C ALA A 79 -9.53 -8.01 -7.65
N ARG A 80 -8.77 -7.51 -8.62
CA ARG A 80 -8.92 -6.15 -9.19
C ARG A 80 -8.89 -6.09 -10.71
#